data_AF-A0A7J3LKJ6-F1
#
_entry.id   AF-A0A7J3LKJ6-F1
#
_cell.length_a   1.000
_cell.length_b   1.000
_cell.length_c   1.000
_cell.angle_alpha   90.00
_cell.angle_beta   90.00
_cell.angle_gamma   90.00
#
_symmetry.space_group_name_H-M   'P 1'
#
loop_
_entity.id
_entity.type
_entity.pdbx_description
1 polymer ?
#
loop_
_entity_poly.entity_id
_entity_poly.type
_entity_poly.pdbx_seq_one_letter_code
_entity_poly.pdbx_strand_id
1 'polypeptide(L)'
;MALLKRLQMLRLPLQWQSLLRRSRRHVPKRQNPKGRERQRRRKRMKIKDLRSMQTKELESRLSEARLELVKLNAQVAMHTQIKSPGQIRRLKRSIAKMLSIINQKKEVASKE
;
A
#
# COMPACT_ATOMS: atom_id res chain seq x y z
N MET A 1 -15.76 8.19 -65.78
CA MET A 1 -14.46 8.14 -66.47
C MET A 1 -13.40 8.45 -65.44
N ALA A 2 -12.43 7.62 -65.11
CA ALA A 2 -12.01 6.35 -65.66
C ALA A 2 -11.33 5.68 -64.46
N LEU A 3 -11.84 4.54 -64.01
CA LEU A 3 -11.25 3.28 -64.44
C LEU A 3 -9.76 3.30 -64.15
N LEU A 4 -9.41 2.78 -62.99
CA LEU A 4 -8.32 1.84 -62.75
C LEU A 4 -8.05 1.79 -61.23
N LYS A 5 -9.11 1.58 -60.42
CA LYS A 5 -9.33 0.28 -59.73
C LYS A 5 -8.92 -0.97 -60.55
N ARG A 6 -7.70 -1.01 -61.10
CA ARG A 6 -7.20 -2.15 -61.88
C ARG A 6 -5.75 -2.35 -61.47
N LEU A 7 -5.53 -3.46 -60.78
CA LEU A 7 -4.21 -4.05 -60.47
C LEU A 7 -3.45 -3.49 -59.26
N GLN A 8 -4.12 -3.37 -58.11
CA GLN A 8 -3.44 -3.65 -56.83
C GLN A 8 -4.39 -4.36 -55.85
N MET A 9 -5.04 -5.41 -56.36
CA MET A 9 -5.70 -6.45 -55.55
C MET A 9 -5.16 -7.81 -55.98
N LEU A 10 -3.84 -7.96 -55.99
CA LEU A 10 -3.22 -9.28 -55.97
C LEU A 10 -2.17 -9.28 -54.87
N ARG A 11 -2.50 -10.05 -53.83
CA ARG A 11 -1.60 -10.51 -52.76
C ARG A 11 -1.37 -9.57 -51.58
N LEU A 12 -2.45 -9.14 -50.92
CA LEU A 12 -2.40 -8.92 -49.48
C LEU A 12 -3.35 -9.95 -48.82
N PRO A 13 -2.81 -10.88 -48.02
CA PRO A 13 -3.59 -11.95 -47.41
C PRO A 13 -4.63 -11.38 -46.46
N LEU A 14 -5.79 -12.04 -46.43
CA LEU A 14 -6.96 -11.82 -45.57
C LEU A 14 -6.69 -11.88 -44.05
N GLN A 15 -5.43 -11.75 -43.62
CA GLN A 15 -5.01 -11.65 -42.23
C GLN A 15 -4.63 -10.22 -41.80
N TRP A 16 -4.65 -9.24 -42.71
CA TRP A 16 -4.30 -7.85 -42.38
C TRP A 16 -5.48 -6.90 -42.14
N GLN A 17 -6.73 -7.34 -42.34
CA GLN A 17 -7.90 -6.56 -41.94
C GLN A 17 -8.18 -6.60 -40.42
N SER A 18 -7.52 -7.47 -39.67
CA SER A 18 -7.62 -7.55 -38.20
C SER A 18 -6.58 -6.69 -37.47
N LEU A 19 -5.54 -6.18 -38.14
CA LEU A 19 -4.50 -5.38 -37.50
C LEU A 19 -4.82 -3.87 -37.40
N LEU A 20 -5.76 -3.36 -38.19
CA LEU A 20 -6.27 -1.98 -38.08
C LEU A 20 -7.58 -1.86 -37.26
N ARG A 21 -7.90 -2.89 -36.46
CA ARG A 21 -8.82 -2.79 -35.30
C ARG A 21 -8.05 -2.86 -33.98
N ARG A 22 -6.82 -2.35 -33.94
CA ARG A 22 -6.19 -1.90 -32.69
C ARG A 22 -6.78 -0.54 -32.31
N SER A 23 -8.10 -0.50 -32.21
CA SER A 23 -8.86 0.58 -31.59
C SER A 23 -8.16 0.88 -30.29
N ARG A 24 -7.59 2.08 -30.19
CA ARG A 24 -7.00 2.64 -28.97
C ARG A 24 -7.87 2.16 -27.81
N ARG A 25 -7.37 1.21 -27.00
CA ARG A 25 -8.12 0.74 -25.84
C ARG A 25 -8.32 1.99 -25.01
N HIS A 26 -9.53 2.52 -25.02
CA HIS A 26 -9.88 3.66 -24.19
C HIS A 26 -9.81 3.11 -22.78
N VAL A 27 -8.68 3.32 -22.11
CA VAL A 27 -8.54 3.04 -20.69
C VAL A 27 -9.41 4.11 -20.03
N PRO A 28 -10.59 3.76 -19.46
CA PRO A 28 -11.44 4.76 -18.86
C PRO A 28 -10.62 5.48 -17.80
N LYS A 29 -10.56 6.82 -17.85
CA LYS A 29 -9.95 7.62 -16.78
C LYS A 29 -10.59 7.16 -15.48
N ARG A 30 -9.79 6.54 -14.63
CA ARG A 30 -10.22 5.97 -13.34
C ARG A 30 -10.91 7.08 -12.56
N GLN A 31 -12.25 7.08 -12.56
CA GLN A 31 -13.01 8.17 -11.94
C GLN A 31 -12.74 8.12 -10.44
N ASN A 32 -12.04 9.16 -9.99
CA ASN A 32 -11.82 9.55 -8.61
C ASN A 32 -10.94 8.62 -7.71
N PRO A 33 -9.59 8.76 -7.74
CA PRO A 33 -8.71 8.09 -6.76
C PRO A 33 -8.91 8.61 -5.32
N LYS A 34 -9.54 9.78 -5.14
CA LYS A 34 -9.62 10.51 -3.86
C LYS A 34 -10.51 9.83 -2.79
N GLY A 35 -11.42 8.93 -3.19
CA GLY A 35 -12.34 8.25 -2.26
C GLY A 35 -11.70 7.13 -1.42
N ARG A 36 -10.78 6.36 -2.01
CA ARG A 36 -10.10 5.23 -1.31
C ARG A 36 -8.95 5.70 -0.41
N GLU A 37 -8.38 6.85 -0.72
CA GLU A 37 -7.20 7.39 -0.04
C GLU A 37 -7.53 7.99 1.34
N ARG A 38 -8.74 8.54 1.52
CA ARG A 38 -9.20 9.07 2.81
C ARG A 38 -9.40 7.97 3.86
N GLN A 39 -9.86 6.78 3.47
CA GLN A 39 -10.09 5.67 4.40
C GLN A 39 -8.79 5.00 4.88
N ARG A 40 -7.76 4.91 4.03
CA ARG A 40 -6.45 4.34 4.42
C ARG A 40 -5.70 5.15 5.47
N ARG A 41 -5.98 6.47 5.58
CA ARG A 41 -5.35 7.36 6.56
C ARG A 41 -5.88 7.20 7.99
N ARG A 42 -7.10 6.67 8.20
CA ARG A 42 -7.79 6.71 9.51
C ARG A 42 -7.44 5.58 10.49
N LYS A 43 -7.03 4.38 10.03
CA LYS A 43 -6.78 3.20 10.91
C LYS A 43 -5.30 2.97 11.23
N ARG A 44 -4.60 3.99 11.74
CA ARG A 44 -3.18 3.95 12.18
C ARG A 44 -3.01 4.83 13.41
N MET A 45 -2.18 4.42 14.38
CA MET A 45 -1.84 5.27 15.53
C MET A 45 -1.30 6.62 15.06
N LYS A 46 -1.96 7.70 15.49
CA LYS A 46 -1.53 9.07 15.19
C LYS A 46 -0.37 9.43 16.10
N ILE A 47 0.57 10.19 15.55
CA ILE A 47 1.76 10.60 16.29
C ILE A 47 1.40 11.60 17.40
N LYS A 48 0.36 12.42 17.18
CA LYS A 48 -0.13 13.39 18.16
C LYS A 48 -0.51 12.71 19.47
N ASP A 49 -1.35 11.68 19.38
CA ASP A 49 -1.84 10.91 20.53
C ASP A 49 -0.70 10.21 21.29
N LEU A 50 0.34 9.75 20.57
CA LEU A 50 1.49 9.11 21.20
C LEU A 50 2.41 10.11 21.92
N ARG A 51 2.47 11.37 21.48
CA ARG A 51 3.31 12.40 22.13
C ARG A 51 2.73 12.84 23.47
N SER A 52 1.41 12.89 23.58
CA SER A 52 0.70 13.28 24.81
C SER A 52 0.77 12.23 25.93
N MET A 53 1.13 10.98 25.63
CA MET A 53 1.24 9.91 26.63
C MET A 53 2.52 10.01 27.47
N GLN A 54 2.48 9.49 28.70
CA GLN A 54 3.64 9.43 29.58
C GLN A 54 4.65 8.38 29.08
N THR A 55 5.94 8.56 29.39
CA THR A 55 7.03 7.64 28.96
C THR A 55 6.78 6.20 29.44
N LYS A 56 6.41 6.01 30.71
CA LYS A 56 6.10 4.70 31.29
C LYS A 56 4.95 3.99 30.57
N GLU A 57 3.90 4.72 30.21
CA GLU A 57 2.77 4.16 29.44
C GLU A 57 3.17 3.75 28.03
N LEU A 58 4.05 4.53 27.38
CA LEU A 58 4.57 4.19 26.06
C LEU A 58 5.43 2.91 26.09
N GLU A 59 6.22 2.72 27.15
CA GLU A 59 7.04 1.52 27.34
C GLU A 59 6.17 0.27 27.58
N SER A 60 5.13 0.40 28.40
CA SER A 60 4.16 -0.69 28.61
C SER A 60 3.47 -1.09 27.30
N ARG A 61 2.92 -0.13 26.55
CA ARG A 61 2.29 -0.41 25.25
C ARG A 61 3.24 -0.98 24.22
N LEU A 62 4.51 -0.61 24.31
CA LEU A 62 5.56 -1.14 23.44
C LEU A 62 5.84 -2.61 23.74
N SER A 63 5.88 -3.02 25.01
CA SER A 63 6.06 -4.42 25.38
C SER A 63 4.87 -5.28 24.89
N GLU A 64 3.64 -4.80 25.09
CA GLU A 64 2.42 -5.45 24.59
C GLU A 64 2.44 -5.60 23.06
N ALA A 65 2.79 -4.54 22.33
CA ALA A 65 2.86 -4.57 20.87
C ALA A 65 3.94 -5.53 20.34
N ARG A 66 5.05 -5.69 21.07
CA ARG A 66 6.10 -6.68 20.75
C ARG A 66 5.59 -8.11 20.98
N LEU A 67 4.90 -8.37 22.08
CA LEU A 67 4.31 -9.67 22.37
C LEU A 67 3.29 -10.07 21.30
N GLU A 68 2.42 -9.14 20.87
CA GLU A 68 1.48 -9.40 19.77
C GLU A 68 2.21 -9.71 18.46
N LEU A 69 3.30 -8.98 18.17
CA LEU A 69 4.11 -9.23 16.98
C LEU A 69 4.74 -10.64 16.99
N VAL A 70 5.23 -11.10 18.15
CA VAL A 70 5.80 -12.45 18.30
C VAL A 70 4.73 -13.51 18.04
N LYS A 71 3.53 -13.37 18.62
CA LYS A 71 2.41 -14.29 18.39
C LYS A 71 2.04 -14.40 16.91
N LEU A 72 1.98 -13.26 16.21
CA LEU A 72 1.69 -13.25 14.77
C LEU A 72 2.84 -13.85 13.95
N ASN A 73 4.09 -13.61 14.32
CA ASN A 73 5.23 -14.23 13.64
C ASN A 73 5.27 -15.76 13.85
N ALA A 74 4.88 -16.25 15.03
CA ALA A 74 4.75 -17.68 15.27
C ALA A 74 3.67 -18.30 14.36
N GLN A 75 2.53 -17.64 14.22
CA GLN A 75 1.47 -18.05 13.27
C GLN A 75 1.97 -18.11 11.83
N VAL A 76 2.78 -17.11 11.41
CA VAL A 76 3.43 -17.10 10.08
C VAL A 76 4.37 -18.30 9.93
N ALA A 77 5.21 -18.57 10.93
CA ALA A 77 6.16 -19.68 10.89
C ALA A 77 5.46 -21.05 10.83
N MET A 78 4.31 -21.17 11.50
CA MET A 78 3.46 -22.35 11.47
C MET A 78 2.62 -22.46 10.18
N HIS A 79 2.81 -21.57 9.19
CA HIS A 79 2.04 -21.52 7.94
C HIS A 79 0.53 -21.46 8.14
N THR A 80 0.09 -20.91 9.28
CA THR A 80 -1.34 -20.80 9.62
C THR A 80 -1.98 -19.59 8.93
N GLN A 81 -3.28 -19.67 8.66
CA GLN A 81 -3.99 -18.62 7.94
C GLN A 81 -4.17 -17.36 8.82
N ILE A 82 -3.52 -16.27 8.41
CA ILE A 82 -3.53 -15.00 9.14
C ILE A 82 -4.77 -14.19 8.73
N LYS A 83 -5.55 -13.73 9.73
CA LYS A 83 -6.79 -12.96 9.52
C LYS A 83 -6.60 -11.70 8.66
N SER A 84 -5.45 -11.04 8.78
CA SER A 84 -5.13 -9.86 7.99
C SER A 84 -3.63 -9.76 7.74
N PRO A 85 -3.14 -9.94 6.49
CA PRO A 85 -1.71 -9.86 6.18
C PRO A 85 -1.10 -8.48 6.50
N GLY A 86 -1.92 -7.42 6.48
CA GLY A 86 -1.49 -6.07 6.82
C GLY A 86 -1.26 -5.79 8.31
N GLN A 87 -1.60 -6.72 9.21
CA GLN A 87 -1.53 -6.49 10.67
C GLN A 87 -0.08 -6.40 11.15
N ILE A 88 0.78 -7.32 10.72
CA ILE A 88 2.21 -7.33 11.02
C ILE A 88 2.86 -5.99 10.62
N ARG A 89 2.57 -5.51 9.41
CA ARG A 89 3.07 -4.21 8.91
C ARG A 89 2.57 -3.03 9.74
N ARG A 90 1.35 -3.09 10.26
CA ARG A 90 0.79 -2.05 11.14
C ARG A 90 1.49 -2.05 12.49
N LEU A 91 1.66 -3.22 13.12
CA LEU A 91 2.35 -3.38 14.40
C LEU A 91 3.81 -2.93 14.34
N LYS A 92 4.58 -3.37 13.33
CA LYS A 92 5.98 -2.92 13.15
C LYS A 92 6.09 -1.39 13.06
N ARG A 93 5.18 -0.74 12.33
CA ARG A 93 5.16 0.73 12.22
C ARG A 93 4.72 1.42 13.51
N SER A 94 3.82 0.81 14.26
CA SER A 94 3.42 1.29 15.59
C SER A 94 4.60 1.27 16.56
N ILE A 95 5.33 0.15 16.63
CA ILE A 95 6.54 0.00 17.45
C ILE A 95 7.59 1.04 17.09
N ALA A 96 7.87 1.22 15.79
CA ALA A 96 8.85 2.21 15.32
C ALA A 96 8.51 3.64 15.75
N LYS A 97 7.22 4.02 15.72
CA LYS A 97 6.76 5.34 16.18
C LYS A 97 6.94 5.52 17.68
N MET A 98 6.59 4.52 18.48
CA MET A 98 6.75 4.57 19.93
C MET A 98 8.23 4.70 20.31
N LEU A 99 9.10 3.88 19.72
CA LEU A 99 10.56 3.99 19.91
C LEU A 99 11.10 5.37 19.53
N SER A 100 10.68 5.91 18.39
CA SER A 100 11.11 7.24 17.95
C SER A 100 10.72 8.33 18.95
N ILE A 101 9.52 8.28 19.52
CA ILE A 101 9.07 9.26 20.52
C ILE A 101 9.82 9.10 21.84
N ILE A 102 10.04 7.86 22.29
CA ILE A 102 10.83 7.58 23.50
C ILE A 102 12.24 8.16 23.35
N ASN A 103 12.89 7.90 22.21
CA ASN A 103 14.23 8.45 21.94
C ASN A 103 14.21 9.98 21.89
N GLN A 104 13.22 10.58 21.24
CA GLN A 104 13.05 12.05 21.24
C GLN A 104 12.94 12.61 22.66
N LYS A 105 12.15 11.97 23.54
CA LYS A 105 12.00 12.41 24.94
C LYS A 105 13.31 12.26 25.72
N LYS A 106 14.07 11.19 25.48
CA LYS A 106 15.38 10.96 26.11
C LYS A 106 16.41 12.03 25.69
N GLU A 107 16.46 12.35 24.39
CA GLU A 107 17.36 13.37 23.84
C GLU A 107 17.07 14.78 24.37
N VAL A 108 15.80 15.10 24.65
CA VAL A 108 15.42 16.37 25.29
C VAL A 108 15.89 16.38 26.74
N ALA A 109 15.62 15.31 27.48
CA ALA A 109 16.04 15.20 28.89
C ALA A 109 17.56 15.18 29.11
N SER A 110 18.36 14.81 28.10
CA SER A 110 19.83 14.83 28.18
C SER A 110 20.44 16.18 27.79
N LYS A 111 19.63 17.11 27.25
CA LYS A 111 20.08 18.45 26.84
C LYS A 111 19.67 19.56 27.82
N GLU A 112 18.85 19.19 28.80
CA GLU A 112 18.53 19.97 30.01
C GLU A 112 19.50 19.57 31.12
#